data_AF-A0A536LUI0-F1
#
_entry.id   AF-A0A536LUI0-F1
#
_cell.length_a   1.000
_cell.length_b   1.000
_cell.length_c   1.000
_cell.angle_alpha   90.00
_cell.angle_beta   90.00
_cell.angle_gamma   90.00
#
_symmetry.space_group_name_H-M   'P 1'
#
loop_
_entity.id
_entity.type
_entity.pdbx_description
1 polymer ?
#
loop_
_entity_poly.entity_id
_entity_poly.type
_entity_poly.pdbx_seq_one_letter_code
_entity_poly.pdbx_strand_id
1 'polypeptide(L)'
;MTDQYAREPTSGFPNSGQAAAIPNQFFSSILPQIEVPEELIVSFYCFFAQHLKRRSPRFLTKRELAADATLARSLAHLAPGDDALERGLDLAVWRGTLLRARTQSGGREDELYVVNTPANRKSLEQLTTRDLRLDEPLPPASNTNNSGIFALYEQNIRPVTPLIAEELKEAEGRYPENWIRDAFREAVSLNKANWRYIESILRRWEAEGRQDEKSGRDPQVEWLEHRYHEGKRRLAARRDP
;
A
#
# COMPACT_ATOMS: atom_id res chain seq x y z
N MET A 1 -27.16 35.23 -9.27
CA MET A 1 -27.06 33.99 -8.48
C MET A 1 -26.47 32.96 -9.42
N THR A 2 -25.15 32.97 -9.52
CA THR A 2 -24.41 32.30 -10.60
C THR A 2 -24.25 30.83 -10.25
N ASP A 3 -24.65 29.96 -11.19
CA ASP A 3 -24.71 28.52 -11.06
C ASP A 3 -23.33 27.91 -10.75
N GLN A 4 -23.09 27.60 -9.48
CA GLN A 4 -21.80 27.11 -8.96
C GLN A 4 -21.63 25.59 -9.16
N TYR A 5 -22.59 24.91 -9.81
CA TYR A 5 -22.60 23.46 -9.99
C TYR A 5 -22.67 23.01 -11.46
N ALA A 6 -22.23 23.85 -12.40
CA ALA A 6 -22.17 23.55 -13.84
C ALA A 6 -21.07 22.51 -14.22
N ARG A 7 -20.92 21.44 -13.45
CA ARG A 7 -20.15 20.25 -13.84
C ARG A 7 -21.12 19.10 -14.00
N GLU A 8 -21.10 18.49 -15.18
CA GLU A 8 -21.91 17.31 -15.43
C GLU A 8 -21.57 16.23 -14.38
N PRO A 9 -22.59 15.66 -13.72
CA PRO A 9 -22.36 14.61 -12.75
C PRO A 9 -21.73 13.40 -13.45
N THR A 10 -20.64 12.89 -12.89
CA THR A 10 -20.04 11.63 -13.38
C THR A 10 -21.00 10.47 -13.13
N SER A 11 -21.03 9.47 -14.01
CA SER A 11 -21.85 8.25 -13.86
C SER A 11 -21.40 7.30 -12.73
N GLY A 12 -20.49 7.76 -11.86
CA GLY A 12 -19.87 6.99 -10.79
C GLY A 12 -18.55 6.34 -11.23
N PHE A 13 -18.08 5.37 -10.44
CA PHE A 13 -16.85 4.63 -10.71
C PHE A 13 -17.18 3.26 -11.32
N PRO A 14 -16.46 2.80 -12.35
CA PRO A 14 -16.68 1.49 -12.93
C PRO A 14 -16.30 0.36 -11.95
N ASN A 15 -17.05 -0.76 -11.96
CA ASN A 15 -16.75 -1.95 -11.14
C ASN A 15 -15.38 -2.60 -11.44
N SER A 16 -14.73 -2.22 -12.53
CA SER A 16 -13.37 -2.66 -12.91
C SER A 16 -12.26 -1.73 -12.38
N GLY A 17 -12.59 -0.74 -11.56
CA GLY A 17 -11.65 0.27 -11.08
C GLY A 17 -10.65 -0.28 -10.07
N GLN A 18 -9.35 -0.06 -10.31
CA GLN A 18 -8.33 -0.23 -9.27
C GLN A 18 -8.55 0.85 -8.19
N ALA A 19 -8.78 0.43 -6.95
CA ALA A 19 -8.90 1.35 -5.83
C ALA A 19 -7.51 1.71 -5.28
N ALA A 20 -7.28 2.99 -5.01
CA ALA A 20 -6.14 3.42 -4.22
C ALA A 20 -6.39 3.05 -2.75
N ALA A 21 -5.50 2.26 -2.15
CA ALA A 21 -5.59 1.94 -0.74
C ALA A 21 -5.09 3.13 0.10
N ILE A 22 -5.89 3.54 1.09
CA ILE A 22 -5.58 4.61 2.04
C ILE A 22 -5.42 3.98 3.43
N PRO A 23 -4.37 4.30 4.20
CA PRO A 23 -4.22 3.77 5.56
C PRO A 23 -5.40 4.18 6.45
N ASN A 24 -5.99 3.24 7.20
CA ASN A 24 -7.12 3.56 8.09
C ASN A 24 -6.79 4.64 9.14
N GLN A 25 -5.53 4.67 9.59
CA GLN A 25 -5.04 5.68 10.53
C GLN A 25 -5.14 7.11 9.97
N PHE A 26 -5.13 7.26 8.64
CA PHE A 26 -5.35 8.54 8.00
C PHE A 26 -6.71 9.12 8.42
N PHE A 27 -7.77 8.32 8.38
CA PHE A 27 -9.12 8.79 8.74
C PHE A 27 -9.30 9.02 10.23
N SER A 28 -8.64 8.24 11.09
CA SER A 28 -8.81 8.36 12.55
C SER A 28 -7.97 9.46 13.18
N SER A 29 -6.79 9.75 12.62
CA SER A 29 -5.77 10.54 13.33
C SER A 29 -5.21 11.69 12.50
N ILE A 30 -5.12 11.56 11.18
CA ILE A 30 -4.50 12.57 10.33
C ILE A 30 -5.55 13.54 9.77
N LEU A 31 -6.57 13.00 9.09
CA LEU A 31 -7.62 13.76 8.41
C LEU A 31 -8.31 14.79 9.33
N PRO A 32 -8.64 14.50 10.60
CA PRO A 32 -9.25 15.49 11.49
C PRO A 32 -8.37 16.71 11.81
N GLN A 33 -7.05 16.61 11.55
CA GLN A 33 -6.08 17.67 11.81
C GLN A 33 -5.69 18.45 10.54
N ILE A 34 -6.18 18.04 9.37
CA ILE A 34 -5.89 18.73 8.11
C ILE A 34 -6.79 19.96 8.02
N GLU A 35 -6.18 21.13 7.93
CA GLU A 35 -6.89 22.41 7.88
C GLU A 35 -6.94 23.02 6.47
N VAL A 36 -6.03 22.60 5.59
CA VAL A 36 -5.86 23.20 4.26
C VAL A 36 -6.03 22.17 3.14
N PRO A 37 -6.63 22.57 2.00
CA PRO A 37 -6.92 21.65 0.90
C PRO A 37 -5.68 21.09 0.21
N GLU A 38 -4.59 21.85 0.10
CA GLU A 38 -3.36 21.38 -0.54
C GLU A 38 -2.75 20.16 0.15
N GLU A 39 -2.74 20.12 1.49
CA GLU A 39 -2.25 18.97 2.26
C GLU A 39 -3.09 17.72 1.99
N LEU A 40 -4.41 17.89 1.92
CA LEU A 40 -5.34 16.80 1.65
C LEU A 40 -5.12 16.21 0.26
N ILE A 41 -5.03 17.08 -0.75
CA ILE A 41 -4.84 16.71 -2.15
C ILE A 41 -3.52 15.98 -2.34
N VAL A 42 -2.43 16.53 -1.81
CA VAL A 42 -1.09 15.94 -1.90
C VAL A 42 -1.06 14.56 -1.22
N SER A 43 -1.66 14.44 -0.03
CA SER A 43 -1.73 13.18 0.71
C SER A 43 -2.47 12.10 -0.09
N PHE A 44 -3.67 12.39 -0.58
CA PHE A 44 -4.45 11.43 -1.37
C PHE A 44 -3.77 11.06 -2.68
N TYR A 45 -3.21 12.04 -3.38
CA TYR A 45 -2.50 11.78 -4.62
C TYR A 45 -1.29 10.88 -4.38
N CYS A 46 -0.54 11.10 -3.30
CA CYS A 46 0.60 10.24 -2.93
C CYS A 46 0.16 8.80 -2.60
N PHE A 47 -0.99 8.60 -1.95
CA PHE A 47 -1.55 7.26 -1.76
C PHE A 47 -1.83 6.58 -3.11
N PHE A 48 -2.51 7.28 -4.04
CA PHE A 48 -2.80 6.77 -5.37
C PHE A 48 -1.53 6.45 -6.19
N ALA A 49 -0.63 7.41 -6.32
CA ALA A 49 0.52 7.31 -7.22
C ALA A 49 1.53 6.24 -6.80
N GLN A 50 1.68 5.97 -5.50
CA GLN A 50 2.57 4.89 -5.03
C GLN A 50 2.06 3.49 -5.38
N HIS A 51 0.74 3.30 -5.51
CA HIS A 51 0.19 2.00 -5.94
C HIS A 51 0.54 1.66 -7.39
N LEU A 52 0.75 2.67 -8.23
CA LEU A 52 1.16 2.51 -9.63
C LEU A 52 2.62 2.06 -9.80
N LYS A 53 3.47 2.27 -8.79
CA LYS A 53 4.91 1.98 -8.86
C LYS A 53 5.19 0.54 -8.41
N ARG A 54 5.78 -0.29 -9.29
CA ARG A 54 6.07 -1.72 -9.01
C ARG A 54 7.38 -1.96 -8.21
N ARG A 55 8.17 -0.93 -7.91
CA ARG A 55 9.47 -1.06 -7.23
C ARG A 55 9.40 -0.53 -5.79
N SER A 56 10.17 -1.15 -4.89
CA SER A 56 10.33 -0.77 -3.49
C SER A 56 11.70 -0.12 -3.25
N PRO A 57 11.81 0.98 -2.47
CA PRO A 57 10.69 1.75 -1.93
C PRO A 57 9.89 2.45 -3.04
N ARG A 58 8.59 2.60 -2.80
CA ARG A 58 7.68 3.32 -3.68
C ARG A 58 7.82 4.81 -3.39
N PHE A 59 8.72 5.50 -4.07
CA PHE A 59 8.92 6.95 -3.91
C PHE A 59 8.38 7.73 -5.11
N LEU A 60 8.11 9.01 -4.86
CA LEU A 60 7.77 10.02 -5.84
C LEU A 60 8.76 11.16 -5.73
N THR A 61 9.31 11.61 -6.84
CA THR A 61 10.15 12.81 -6.88
C THR A 61 9.27 14.06 -6.90
N LYS A 62 9.76 15.17 -6.34
CA LYS A 62 9.12 16.49 -6.46
C LYS A 62 8.80 16.85 -7.91
N ARG A 63 9.72 16.50 -8.83
CA ARG A 63 9.58 16.77 -10.27
C ARG A 63 8.46 15.94 -10.91
N GLU A 64 8.32 14.66 -10.54
CA GLU A 64 7.19 13.84 -11.00
C GLU A 64 5.86 14.40 -10.51
N LEU A 65 5.79 14.82 -9.24
CA LEU A 65 4.59 15.43 -8.66
C LEU A 65 4.24 16.75 -9.36
N ALA A 66 5.22 17.62 -9.59
CA ALA A 66 5.04 18.90 -10.27
C ALA A 66 4.63 18.74 -11.74
N ALA A 67 5.08 17.67 -12.41
CA ALA A 67 4.76 17.39 -13.80
C ALA A 67 3.40 16.66 -13.99
N ASP A 68 2.77 16.16 -12.93
CA ASP A 68 1.50 15.46 -13.05
C ASP A 68 0.33 16.43 -13.27
N ALA A 69 -0.30 16.31 -14.43
CA ALA A 69 -1.39 17.20 -14.83
C ALA A 69 -2.66 17.04 -13.98
N THR A 70 -2.91 15.89 -13.38
CA THR A 70 -4.09 15.65 -12.53
C THR A 70 -3.91 16.28 -11.16
N LEU A 71 -2.73 16.15 -10.57
CA LEU A 71 -2.36 16.82 -9.33
C LEU A 71 -2.38 18.34 -9.51
N ALA A 72 -1.72 18.84 -10.57
CA ALA A 72 -1.67 20.26 -10.88
C ALA A 72 -3.07 20.88 -11.05
N ARG A 73 -3.97 20.23 -11.80
CA ARG A 73 -5.35 20.71 -11.96
C ARG A 73 -6.12 20.71 -10.64
N SER A 74 -5.95 19.68 -9.81
CA SER A 74 -6.62 19.58 -8.52
C SER A 74 -6.19 20.69 -7.56
N LEU A 75 -4.88 20.94 -7.47
CA LEU A 75 -4.31 22.01 -6.64
C LEU A 75 -4.74 23.38 -7.16
N ALA A 76 -4.63 23.66 -8.46
CA ALA A 76 -5.06 24.94 -9.04
C ALA A 76 -6.54 25.26 -8.77
N HIS A 77 -7.38 24.23 -8.64
CA HIS A 77 -8.81 24.41 -8.39
C HIS A 77 -9.15 24.66 -6.91
N LEU A 78 -8.53 23.93 -5.99
CA LEU A 78 -8.91 23.91 -4.57
C LEU A 78 -7.95 24.68 -3.66
N ALA A 79 -6.74 24.94 -4.13
CA ALA A 79 -5.67 25.63 -3.41
C ALA A 79 -4.91 26.55 -4.39
N PRO A 80 -5.54 27.63 -4.90
CA PRO A 80 -4.90 28.51 -5.86
C PRO A 80 -3.65 29.16 -5.27
N GLY A 81 -2.54 29.07 -6.00
CA GLY A 81 -1.23 29.63 -5.60
C GLY A 81 -0.08 28.86 -6.25
N ASP A 82 0.99 29.57 -6.61
CA ASP A 82 2.13 29.00 -7.34
C ASP A 82 2.94 27.98 -6.50
N ASP A 83 2.81 28.05 -5.18
CA ASP A 83 3.51 27.25 -4.18
C ASP A 83 2.60 26.19 -3.49
N ALA A 84 1.37 25.99 -3.97
CA ALA A 84 0.41 25.07 -3.36
C ALA A 84 0.93 23.63 -3.22
N LEU A 85 1.68 23.15 -4.22
CA LEU A 85 2.31 21.83 -4.15
C LEU A 85 3.36 21.77 -3.03
N GLU A 86 4.19 22.82 -2.91
CA GLU A 86 5.25 22.88 -1.90
C GLU A 86 4.67 22.90 -0.50
N ARG A 87 3.70 23.80 -0.25
CA ARG A 87 3.00 23.89 1.03
C ARG A 87 2.32 22.57 1.39
N GLY A 88 1.62 21.95 0.44
CA GLY A 88 0.96 20.67 0.65
C GLY A 88 1.95 19.55 1.02
N LEU A 89 3.12 19.51 0.38
CA LEU A 89 4.18 18.55 0.69
C LEU A 89 4.81 18.81 2.07
N ASP A 90 5.14 20.05 2.38
CA ASP A 90 5.72 20.42 3.67
C ASP A 90 4.76 20.12 4.83
N LEU A 91 3.47 20.44 4.68
CA LEU A 91 2.46 20.12 5.67
C LEU A 91 2.25 18.62 5.82
N ALA A 92 2.17 17.87 4.72
CA ALA A 92 2.02 16.43 4.77
C ALA A 92 3.24 15.72 5.39
N VAL A 93 4.44 16.27 5.22
CA VAL A 93 5.66 15.80 5.91
C VAL A 93 5.62 16.16 7.39
N TRP A 94 5.28 17.40 7.73
CA TRP A 94 5.17 17.87 9.10
C TRP A 94 4.14 17.07 9.91
N ARG A 95 2.99 16.75 9.31
CA ARG A 95 1.92 15.91 9.90
C ARG A 95 2.35 14.45 10.06
N GLY A 96 3.43 14.04 9.41
CA GLY A 96 3.90 12.67 9.39
C GLY A 96 3.12 11.75 8.44
N THR A 97 2.32 12.28 7.52
CA THR A 97 1.67 11.51 6.45
C THR A 97 2.71 11.02 5.44
N LEU A 98 3.66 11.89 5.10
CA LEU A 98 4.77 11.62 4.20
C LEU A 98 6.10 11.69 4.93
N LEU A 99 7.10 11.01 4.39
CA LEU A 99 8.51 11.19 4.73
C LEU A 99 9.21 11.84 3.54
N ARG A 100 10.15 12.75 3.81
CA ARG A 100 11.00 13.40 2.82
C ARG A 100 12.43 12.89 2.94
N ALA A 101 13.07 12.61 1.80
CA ALA A 101 14.50 12.37 1.70
C ALA A 101 15.09 13.15 0.53
N ARG A 102 16.41 13.32 0.54
CA ARG A 102 17.17 13.88 -0.57
C ARG A 102 18.03 12.78 -1.16
N THR A 103 18.12 12.74 -2.49
CA THR A 103 19.04 11.88 -3.22
C THR A 103 19.87 12.71 -4.17
N GLN A 104 21.07 12.26 -4.47
CA GLN A 104 21.94 12.89 -5.45
C GLN A 104 22.09 11.96 -6.64
N SER A 105 21.40 12.27 -7.74
CA SER A 105 21.45 11.49 -8.97
C SER A 105 22.02 12.35 -10.09
N GLY A 106 23.16 11.94 -10.66
CA GLY A 106 23.81 12.65 -11.77
C GLY A 106 24.20 14.10 -11.46
N GLY A 107 24.56 14.41 -10.20
CA GLY A 107 24.98 15.74 -9.78
C GLY A 107 23.86 16.74 -9.48
N ARG A 108 22.59 16.30 -9.52
CA ARG A 108 21.44 17.09 -9.06
C ARG A 108 20.88 16.51 -7.77
N GLU A 109 20.57 17.38 -6.81
CA GLU A 109 19.73 17.03 -5.66
C GLU A 109 18.29 16.91 -6.14
N ASP A 110 17.67 15.76 -5.88
CA ASP A 110 16.24 15.54 -6.05
C ASP A 110 15.60 15.22 -4.69
N GLU A 111 14.44 15.82 -4.44
CA GLU A 111 13.63 15.54 -3.26
C GLU A 111 12.66 14.40 -3.53
N LEU A 112 12.67 13.43 -2.63
CA LEU A 112 11.88 12.22 -2.67
C LEU A 112 10.83 12.24 -1.56
N TYR A 113 9.62 11.79 -1.88
CA TYR A 113 8.52 11.65 -0.95
C TYR A 113 8.00 10.22 -0.95
N VAL A 114 7.78 9.66 0.23
CA VAL A 114 7.19 8.33 0.45
C VAL A 114 6.07 8.44 1.48
N VAL A 115 5.05 7.58 1.42
CA VAL A 115 4.05 7.52 2.50
C VAL A 115 4.72 6.96 3.75
N ASN A 116 4.44 7.55 4.91
CA ASN A 116 5.02 7.13 6.19
C ASN A 116 4.41 5.81 6.69
N THR A 117 4.83 4.70 6.08
CA THR A 117 4.55 3.35 6.56
C THR A 117 5.81 2.75 7.19
N PRO A 118 5.68 1.76 8.10
CA PRO A 118 6.84 1.07 8.66
C PRO A 118 7.77 0.48 7.57
N ALA A 119 7.18 -0.11 6.52
CA ALA A 119 7.92 -0.68 5.40
C ALA A 119 8.70 0.37 4.58
N ASN A 120 8.07 1.52 4.30
CA ASN A 120 8.72 2.61 3.58
C ASN A 120 9.82 3.27 4.42
N ARG A 121 9.61 3.42 5.74
CA ARG A 121 10.63 3.96 6.66
C ARG A 121 11.89 3.11 6.66
N LYS A 122 11.74 1.80 6.85
CA LYS A 122 12.86 0.84 6.80
C LYS A 122 13.56 0.84 5.45
N SER A 123 12.81 0.93 4.36
CA SER A 123 13.37 0.99 3.00
C SER A 123 14.14 2.30 2.76
N LEU A 124 13.68 3.41 3.33
CA LEU A 124 14.33 4.72 3.23
C LEU A 124 15.66 4.74 4.01
N GLU A 125 15.67 4.18 5.23
CA GLU A 125 16.89 4.02 6.04
C GLU A 125 17.98 3.21 5.30
N GLN A 126 17.58 2.17 4.56
CA GLN A 126 18.48 1.38 3.73
C GLN A 126 19.04 2.14 2.53
N LEU A 127 18.26 3.05 1.93
CA LEU A 127 18.74 3.91 0.84
C LEU A 127 19.77 4.93 1.34
N THR A 128 19.49 5.61 2.46
CA THR A 128 20.43 6.57 3.07
C THR A 128 21.75 5.90 3.47
N THR A 129 21.69 4.64 3.93
CA THR A 129 22.88 3.85 4.27
C THR A 129 23.69 3.42 3.03
N ARG A 130 23.04 3.27 1.86
CA ARG A 130 23.71 2.95 0.60
C ARG A 130 24.39 4.17 -0.02
N ASP A 131 23.79 5.36 0.07
CA ASP A 131 24.40 6.60 -0.43
C ASP A 131 25.69 6.97 0.35
N LEU A 132 25.84 6.52 1.60
CA LEU A 132 27.07 6.70 2.41
C LEU A 132 28.18 5.67 2.12
N ARG A 133 27.95 4.66 1.27
CA ARG A 133 28.88 3.54 1.01
C ARG A 133 29.39 3.49 -0.44
N LEU A 134 29.41 4.63 -1.13
CA LEU A 134 29.79 4.70 -2.56
C LEU A 134 31.27 4.44 -2.86
N ASP A 135 32.13 4.16 -1.88
CA ASP A 135 33.57 3.90 -2.09
C ASP A 135 34.01 2.43 -1.93
N GLU A 136 33.09 1.48 -1.72
CA GLU A 136 33.46 0.06 -1.63
C GLU A 136 32.79 -0.78 -2.71
N PRO A 137 33.51 -1.71 -3.38
CA PRO A 137 32.91 -2.58 -4.39
C PRO A 137 31.72 -3.32 -3.78
N LEU A 138 30.57 -3.21 -4.44
CA LEU A 138 29.34 -3.91 -4.07
C LEU A 138 29.67 -5.37 -3.72
N PRO A 139 29.50 -5.81 -2.46
CA PRO A 139 29.58 -7.23 -2.19
C PRO A 139 28.48 -7.92 -2.98
N PRO A 140 28.72 -9.14 -3.51
CA PRO A 140 27.70 -9.89 -4.23
C PRO A 140 26.46 -9.97 -3.35
N ALA A 141 25.30 -9.73 -3.96
CA ALA A 141 23.99 -9.67 -3.30
C ALA A 141 23.85 -10.82 -2.29
N SER A 142 24.13 -10.52 -1.01
CA SER A 142 24.03 -11.49 0.05
C SER A 142 22.55 -11.63 0.39
N ASN A 143 21.92 -12.62 -0.24
CA ASN A 143 20.68 -13.22 0.21
C ASN A 143 20.91 -13.90 1.56
N THR A 144 20.94 -13.13 2.64
CA THR A 144 20.89 -13.62 4.03
C THR A 144 19.54 -13.15 4.59
N ASN A 145 18.45 -13.93 4.53
CA ASN A 145 18.14 -15.11 5.36
C ASN A 145 18.54 -14.90 6.83
N ASN A 146 17.69 -14.22 7.62
CA ASN A 146 17.07 -14.79 8.81
C ASN A 146 16.25 -13.72 9.54
N SER A 147 14.94 -13.89 9.56
CA SER A 147 14.08 -13.29 10.55
C SER A 147 13.02 -14.35 10.78
N GLY A 148 13.18 -15.12 11.86
CA GLY A 148 12.21 -16.16 12.24
C GLY A 148 10.79 -15.59 12.34
N ILE A 149 9.80 -16.46 12.44
CA ILE A 149 8.38 -16.06 12.36
C ILE A 149 8.01 -14.91 13.31
N PHE A 150 8.65 -14.84 14.48
CA PHE A 150 8.52 -13.76 15.46
C PHE A 150 9.00 -12.41 14.93
N ALA A 151 10.17 -12.38 14.30
CA ALA A 151 10.71 -11.18 13.71
C ALA A 151 9.85 -10.72 12.51
N LEU A 152 9.31 -11.65 11.70
CA LEU A 152 8.34 -11.32 10.65
C LEU A 152 7.05 -10.73 11.22
N TYR A 153 6.57 -11.25 12.34
CA TYR A 153 5.38 -10.78 13.03
C TYR A 153 5.54 -9.37 13.60
N GLU A 154 6.57 -9.14 14.42
CA GLU A 154 6.79 -7.86 15.08
C GLU A 154 7.09 -6.72 14.09
N GLN A 155 7.80 -7.03 13.00
CA GLN A 155 8.13 -6.05 11.97
C GLN A 155 6.92 -5.53 11.19
N ASN A 156 5.81 -6.29 11.14
CA ASN A 156 4.69 -6.01 10.22
C ASN A 156 3.33 -5.83 10.91
N ILE A 157 3.16 -6.30 12.15
CA ILE A 157 1.86 -6.39 12.81
C ILE A 157 1.84 -5.55 14.08
N ARG A 158 2.27 -6.13 15.21
CA ARG A 158 2.22 -5.57 16.57
C ARG A 158 3.25 -6.29 17.45
N PRO A 159 3.57 -5.78 18.65
CA PRO A 159 4.35 -6.54 19.64
C PRO A 159 3.71 -7.91 19.92
N VAL A 160 4.55 -8.93 20.11
CA VAL A 160 4.09 -10.31 20.39
C VAL A 160 3.49 -10.36 21.79
N THR A 161 2.23 -10.78 21.89
CA THR A 161 1.60 -11.13 23.16
C THR A 161 1.82 -12.61 23.48
N PRO A 162 1.74 -13.05 24.75
CA PRO A 162 1.95 -14.45 25.11
C PRO A 162 1.05 -15.43 24.35
N LEU A 163 -0.19 -15.05 24.05
CA LEU A 163 -1.12 -15.88 23.28
C LEU A 163 -0.65 -16.05 21.82
N ILE A 164 -0.25 -14.95 21.18
CA ILE A 164 0.27 -14.98 19.81
C ILE A 164 1.61 -15.73 19.75
N ALA A 165 2.42 -15.66 20.81
CA ALA A 165 3.70 -16.35 20.85
C ALA A 165 3.54 -17.87 20.68
N GLU A 166 2.54 -18.45 21.34
CA GLU A 166 2.25 -19.88 21.22
C GLU A 166 1.73 -20.24 19.82
N GLU A 167 0.86 -19.41 19.23
CA GLU A 167 0.38 -19.61 17.86
C GLU A 167 1.51 -19.51 16.81
N LEU A 168 2.47 -18.60 17.01
CA LEU A 168 3.65 -18.47 16.15
C LEU A 168 4.58 -19.70 16.26
N LYS A 169 4.79 -20.24 17.48
CA LYS A 169 5.56 -21.49 17.67
C LYS A 169 4.90 -22.68 16.97
N GLU A 170 3.58 -22.78 17.09
CA GLU A 170 2.80 -23.85 16.46
C GLU A 170 2.94 -23.80 14.93
N ALA A 171 2.85 -22.60 14.36
CA ALA A 171 3.03 -22.39 12.92
C ALA A 171 4.46 -22.66 12.43
N GLU A 172 5.48 -22.28 13.22
CA GLU A 172 6.89 -22.57 12.91
C GLU A 172 7.19 -24.07 12.90
N GLY A 173 6.56 -24.85 13.79
CA GLY A 173 6.68 -26.31 13.81
C GLY A 173 5.86 -27.02 12.72
N ARG A 174 4.81 -26.39 12.20
CA ARG A 174 3.87 -26.99 11.23
C ARG A 174 4.21 -26.67 9.77
N TYR A 175 4.70 -25.47 9.47
CA TYR A 175 4.84 -24.97 8.10
C TYR A 175 6.30 -24.76 7.68
N PRO A 176 6.67 -25.05 6.43
CA PRO A 176 7.97 -24.69 5.88
C PRO A 176 8.26 -23.18 5.93
N GLU A 177 9.51 -22.78 6.18
CA GLU A 177 9.91 -21.38 6.34
C GLU A 177 9.56 -20.50 5.13
N ASN A 178 9.68 -21.04 3.92
CA ASN A 178 9.31 -20.34 2.69
C ASN A 178 7.81 -20.06 2.60
N TRP A 179 6.96 -20.93 3.14
CA TRP A 179 5.51 -20.68 3.20
C TRP A 179 5.19 -19.57 4.19
N ILE A 180 5.79 -19.61 5.37
CA ILE A 180 5.61 -18.54 6.36
C ILE A 180 5.99 -17.19 5.74
N ARG A 181 7.17 -17.11 5.12
CA ARG A 181 7.67 -15.88 4.47
C ARG A 181 6.74 -15.36 3.39
N ASP A 182 6.24 -16.23 2.52
CA ASP A 182 5.37 -15.82 1.41
C ASP A 182 3.98 -15.42 1.89
N ALA A 183 3.43 -16.09 2.91
CA ALA A 183 2.15 -15.73 3.51
C ALA A 183 2.21 -14.35 4.19
N PHE A 184 3.31 -14.06 4.89
CA PHE A 184 3.58 -12.72 5.43
C PHE A 184 3.68 -11.67 4.32
N ARG A 185 4.40 -11.97 3.23
CA ARG A 185 4.51 -11.07 2.09
C ARG A 185 3.15 -10.78 1.45
N GLU A 186 2.32 -11.79 1.28
CA GLU A 186 0.97 -11.64 0.73
C GLU A 186 0.08 -10.80 1.66
N ALA A 187 0.08 -11.10 2.96
CA ALA A 187 -0.70 -10.35 3.94
C ALA A 187 -0.29 -8.87 4.05
N VAL A 188 1.01 -8.57 4.00
CA VAL A 188 1.54 -7.20 3.99
C VAL A 188 1.20 -6.48 2.69
N SER A 189 1.32 -7.16 1.54
CA SER A 189 0.98 -6.59 0.22
C SER A 189 -0.50 -6.24 0.12
N LEU A 190 -1.36 -7.00 0.78
CA LEU A 190 -2.81 -6.76 0.86
C LEU A 190 -3.19 -5.82 2.02
N ASN A 191 -2.21 -5.31 2.77
CA ASN A 191 -2.41 -4.50 3.98
C ASN A 191 -3.38 -5.14 4.99
N LYS A 192 -3.43 -6.47 5.01
CA LYS A 192 -4.19 -7.33 5.92
C LYS A 192 -3.22 -8.10 6.82
N ALA A 193 -2.16 -7.43 7.27
CA ALA A 193 -1.13 -7.99 8.14
C ALA A 193 -1.69 -8.19 9.57
N ASN A 194 -2.53 -9.21 9.71
CA ASN A 194 -3.00 -9.74 10.99
C ASN A 194 -2.77 -11.24 11.00
N TRP A 195 -2.48 -11.78 12.19
CA TRP A 195 -2.12 -13.19 12.34
C TRP A 195 -3.17 -14.13 11.77
N ARG A 196 -4.45 -13.89 12.07
CA ARG A 196 -5.58 -14.74 11.60
C ARG A 196 -5.64 -14.83 10.08
N TYR A 197 -5.29 -13.76 9.37
CA TYR A 197 -5.24 -13.77 7.92
C TYR A 197 -4.04 -14.55 7.38
N ILE A 198 -2.86 -14.37 7.97
CA ILE A 198 -1.65 -15.12 7.62
C ILE A 198 -1.86 -16.62 7.87
N GLU A 199 -2.44 -16.97 9.01
CA GLU A 199 -2.80 -18.35 9.34
C GLU A 199 -3.79 -18.93 8.32
N SER A 200 -4.77 -18.14 7.86
CA SER A 200 -5.71 -18.60 6.83
C SER A 200 -5.04 -18.89 5.48
N ILE A 201 -4.00 -18.14 5.12
CA ILE A 201 -3.20 -18.39 3.91
C ILE A 201 -2.41 -19.69 4.07
N LEU A 202 -1.75 -19.88 5.22
CA LEU A 202 -0.97 -21.09 5.51
C LEU A 202 -1.84 -22.36 5.54
N ARG A 203 -3.00 -22.31 6.19
CA ARG A 203 -3.97 -23.42 6.21
C ARG A 203 -4.52 -23.74 4.82
N ARG A 204 -4.73 -22.74 3.98
CA ARG A 204 -5.14 -22.95 2.58
C ARG A 204 -4.06 -23.69 1.79
N TRP A 205 -2.81 -23.25 1.91
CA TRP A 205 -1.68 -23.89 1.22
C TRP A 205 -1.43 -25.33 1.70
N GLU A 206 -1.71 -25.62 2.97
CA GLU A 206 -1.66 -26.97 3.54
C GLU A 206 -2.73 -27.89 2.96
N ALA A 207 -3.96 -27.38 2.79
CA ALA A 207 -5.09 -28.16 2.27
C ALA A 207 -5.06 -28.38 0.75
N GLU A 208 -4.61 -27.39 -0.01
CA GLU A 208 -4.69 -27.38 -1.48
C GLU A 208 -3.36 -27.75 -2.17
N GLY A 209 -2.26 -27.80 -1.41
CA GLY A 209 -0.90 -27.89 -1.95
C GLY A 209 -0.45 -26.56 -2.57
N ARG A 210 0.77 -26.11 -2.27
CA ARG A 210 1.30 -24.85 -2.80
C ARG A 210 1.39 -24.91 -4.33
N GLN A 211 0.47 -24.25 -5.01
CA GLN A 211 0.55 -24.01 -6.45
C GLN A 211 1.63 -22.95 -6.69
N ASP A 212 2.84 -23.39 -7.02
CA ASP A 212 3.85 -22.52 -7.57
C ASP A 212 3.41 -22.04 -8.97
N GLU A 213 3.42 -20.72 -9.11
CA GLU A 213 3.36 -19.91 -10.33
C GLU A 213 2.04 -19.80 -11.14
N LYS A 214 1.59 -18.54 -11.23
CA LYS A 214 0.80 -17.96 -12.32
C LYS A 214 -0.60 -18.54 -12.54
N SER A 215 -1.49 -18.27 -11.61
CA SER A 215 -2.86 -17.95 -11.99
C SER A 215 -3.41 -16.92 -11.02
N GLY A 216 -3.60 -15.70 -11.50
CA GLY A 216 -4.47 -14.73 -10.84
C GLY A 216 -5.89 -15.28 -10.85
N ARG A 217 -6.22 -16.11 -9.87
CA ARG A 217 -7.59 -16.52 -9.59
C ARG A 217 -7.95 -15.89 -8.26
N ASP A 218 -8.54 -14.71 -8.38
CA ASP A 218 -9.02 -13.93 -7.26
C ASP A 218 -10.11 -14.74 -6.52
N PRO A 219 -9.94 -15.08 -5.23
CA PRO A 219 -10.95 -15.78 -4.42
C PRO A 219 -12.29 -15.01 -4.36
N GLN A 220 -12.26 -13.72 -4.65
CA GLN A 220 -13.45 -12.89 -4.82
C GLN A 220 -14.28 -13.31 -6.04
N VAL A 221 -13.64 -13.77 -7.13
CA VAL A 221 -14.31 -14.22 -8.37
C VAL A 221 -15.08 -15.52 -8.14
N GLU A 222 -14.54 -16.45 -7.36
CA GLU A 222 -15.22 -17.72 -7.04
C GLU A 222 -16.41 -17.51 -6.09
N TRP A 223 -16.28 -16.61 -5.10
CA TRP A 223 -17.40 -16.20 -4.25
C TRP A 223 -18.50 -15.47 -5.04
N LEU A 224 -18.12 -14.67 -6.04
CA LEU A 224 -19.07 -14.01 -6.95
C LEU A 224 -19.73 -15.02 -7.90
N GLU A 225 -19.00 -15.95 -8.50
CA GLU A 225 -19.53 -16.97 -9.42
C GLU A 225 -20.52 -17.90 -8.72
N HIS A 226 -20.20 -18.37 -7.51
CA HIS A 226 -21.09 -19.23 -6.73
C HIS A 226 -22.42 -18.51 -6.40
N ARG A 227 -22.37 -17.22 -6.08
CA ARG A 227 -23.55 -16.40 -5.79
C ARG A 227 -24.32 -16.00 -7.05
N TYR A 228 -23.64 -15.83 -8.20
CA TYR A 228 -24.26 -15.54 -9.49
C TYR A 228 -25.07 -16.74 -10.02
N HIS A 229 -24.55 -17.96 -9.85
CA HIS A 229 -25.25 -19.18 -10.25
C HIS A 229 -26.42 -19.53 -9.33
N GLU A 230 -26.33 -19.24 -8.03
CA GLU A 230 -27.45 -19.37 -7.08
C GLU A 230 -28.61 -18.39 -7.39
N GLY A 231 -28.29 -17.16 -7.76
CA GLY A 231 -29.29 -16.15 -8.15
C GLY A 231 -30.03 -16.51 -9.44
N LYS A 232 -29.31 -17.03 -10.44
CA LYS A 232 -29.89 -17.41 -11.74
C LYS A 232 -30.83 -18.62 -11.65
N ARG A 233 -30.55 -19.57 -10.73
CA ARG A 233 -31.43 -20.72 -10.45
C ARG A 233 -32.73 -20.31 -9.75
N ARG A 234 -32.71 -19.32 -8.86
CA ARG A 234 -33.91 -18.78 -8.19
C ARG A 234 -34.80 -17.95 -9.12
N LEU A 235 -34.23 -17.30 -10.13
CA LEU A 235 -34.97 -16.55 -11.16
C LEU A 235 -35.58 -17.45 -12.24
N ALA A 236 -34.94 -18.58 -12.58
CA ALA A 236 -35.50 -19.58 -13.48
C ALA A 236 -36.65 -20.38 -12.83
N ALA A 237 -36.62 -20.63 -11.53
CA ALA A 237 -37.69 -21.34 -10.80
C ALA A 237 -38.95 -20.48 -10.53
N ARG A 238 -38.92 -19.17 -10.82
CA ARG A 238 -40.08 -18.25 -10.70
C ARG A 238 -40.74 -17.91 -12.03
N ARG A 239 -40.27 -18.52 -13.13
CA ARG A 239 -40.83 -18.37 -14.47
C ARG A 239 -40.99 -19.77 -15.05
N ASP A 240 -42.10 -20.40 -14.72
CA ASP A 240 -42.94 -21.10 -15.67
C ASP A 240 -44.37 -21.16 -15.11
N PRO A 241 -45.40 -21.11 -15.98
CA PRO A 241 -46.75 -20.59 -15.70
C PRO A 241 -47.64 -21.48 -14.83
#